data_AF-A0A0C9UJK5-F1
#
_entry.id   AF-A0A0C9UJK5-F1
#
_cell.length_a   1.000
_cell.length_b   1.000
_cell.length_c   1.000
_cell.angle_alpha   90.00
_cell.angle_beta   90.00
_cell.angle_gamma   90.00
#
_symmetry.space_group_name_H-M   'P 1'
#
loop_
_entity.id
_entity.type
_entity.pdbx_description
1 polymer ?
#
loop_
_entity_poly.entity_id
_entity_poly.type
_entity_poly.pdbx_seq_one_letter_code
_entity_poly.pdbx_strand_id
1 'polypeptide(L)'
;MKNHASNLTFKNAKEFYHRIDKHLPDGPQWHCWKIEVPEAPNETQVLFYRDPIDCLKFLAQSLAFNGHQNYAPVKYFPDKELKNQVYGELNIGDTWHYYQSIIGPEETVNPAILASDGTHVTNFSGDGKVHPVYISSGQIEADLRNQPN
;
A
#
# COMPACT_ATOMS: atom_id res chain seq x y z
N MET A 1 -18.10 36.06 -22.22
CA MET A 1 -17.62 34.82 -21.56
C MET A 1 -16.12 34.93 -21.44
N LYS A 2 -15.56 34.96 -20.23
CA LYS A 2 -14.11 35.02 -20.04
C LYS A 2 -13.54 33.63 -20.37
N ASN A 3 -12.75 33.54 -21.44
CA ASN A 3 -11.97 32.35 -21.75
C ASN A 3 -10.93 32.17 -20.65
N HIS A 4 -11.20 31.28 -19.69
CA HIS A 4 -10.15 30.63 -18.90
C HIS A 4 -9.41 29.67 -19.83
N ALA A 5 -8.62 30.23 -20.76
CA ALA A 5 -7.62 29.44 -21.46
C ALA A 5 -6.66 28.93 -20.39
N SER A 6 -6.78 27.63 -20.13
CA SER A 6 -6.05 26.92 -19.10
C SER A 6 -4.55 27.10 -19.36
N ASN A 7 -3.81 27.59 -18.36
CA ASN A 7 -2.35 27.58 -18.34
C ASN A 7 -1.85 26.14 -18.18
N LEU A 8 -2.23 25.25 -19.09
CA LEU A 8 -1.70 23.90 -19.15
C LEU A 8 -0.29 23.99 -19.67
N THR A 9 0.60 23.27 -19.00
CA THR A 9 2.00 23.25 -19.40
C THR A 9 2.22 22.41 -20.67
N PHE A 10 1.22 21.67 -21.16
CA PHE A 10 1.27 20.74 -22.30
C PHE A 10 0.21 21.05 -23.37
N LYS A 11 0.45 20.64 -24.62
CA LYS A 11 -0.41 20.95 -25.78
C LYS A 11 -1.31 19.80 -26.23
N ASN A 12 -1.02 18.57 -25.84
CA ASN A 12 -1.80 17.39 -26.20
C ASN A 12 -1.54 16.23 -25.21
N ALA A 13 -2.34 15.17 -25.31
CA ALA A 13 -2.22 14.00 -24.44
C ALA A 13 -0.82 13.34 -24.51
N LYS A 14 -0.20 13.26 -25.69
CA LYS A 14 1.14 12.69 -25.85
C LYS A 14 2.19 13.49 -25.07
N GLU A 15 2.14 14.83 -25.12
CA GLU A 15 3.03 15.68 -24.35
C GLU A 15 2.75 15.60 -22.85
N PHE A 16 1.49 15.46 -22.46
CA PHE A 16 1.11 15.23 -21.07
C PHE A 16 1.69 13.93 -20.50
N TYR A 17 1.48 12.80 -21.19
CA TYR A 17 2.04 11.50 -20.78
C TYR A 17 3.57 11.54 -20.75
N HIS A 18 4.20 12.11 -21.79
CA HIS A 18 5.65 12.27 -21.79
C HIS A 18 6.17 13.06 -20.58
N ARG A 19 5.42 14.07 -20.11
CA ARG A 19 5.78 14.82 -18.91
C ARG A 19 5.58 14.01 -17.63
N ILE A 20 4.52 13.23 -17.54
CA ILE A 20 4.31 12.29 -16.42
C ILE A 20 5.51 11.34 -16.34
N ASP A 21 5.81 10.65 -17.44
CA ASP A 21 6.87 9.65 -17.51
C ASP A 21 8.27 10.25 -17.24
N LYS A 22 8.46 11.53 -17.59
CA LYS A 22 9.76 12.20 -17.43
C LYS A 22 9.96 12.86 -16.06
N HIS A 23 8.88 13.33 -15.42
CA HIS A 23 8.99 14.24 -14.27
C HIS A 23 8.38 13.69 -12.98
N LEU A 24 7.49 12.71 -13.03
CA LEU A 24 7.01 12.05 -11.83
C LEU A 24 7.96 10.90 -11.46
N PRO A 25 8.19 10.66 -10.16
CA PRO A 25 8.97 9.53 -9.72
C PRO A 25 8.30 8.22 -10.14
N ASP A 26 9.10 7.26 -10.59
CA ASP A 26 8.63 5.92 -10.88
C ASP A 26 8.12 5.23 -9.62
N GLY A 27 7.02 4.48 -9.77
CA GLY A 27 6.54 3.59 -8.72
C GLY A 27 7.35 2.28 -8.65
N PRO A 28 6.99 1.38 -7.71
CA PRO A 28 7.55 0.04 -7.65
C PRO A 28 7.32 -0.70 -8.97
N GLN A 29 8.38 -1.33 -9.48
CA GLN A 29 8.39 -1.95 -10.81
C GLN A 29 7.62 -3.27 -10.82
N TRP A 30 6.97 -3.55 -11.95
CA TRP A 30 6.31 -4.83 -12.17
C TRP A 30 7.32 -5.90 -12.61
N HIS A 31 7.18 -7.07 -12.00
CA HIS A 31 7.90 -8.28 -12.33
C HIS A 31 6.91 -9.36 -12.79
N CYS A 32 7.38 -10.27 -13.63
CA CYS A 32 6.63 -11.42 -14.10
C CYS A 32 7.47 -12.67 -13.85
N TRP A 33 6.93 -13.62 -13.10
CA TRP A 33 7.62 -14.85 -12.74
C TRP A 33 6.70 -16.05 -12.90
N LYS A 34 7.16 -17.03 -13.67
CA LYS A 34 6.55 -18.36 -13.75
C LYS A 34 6.84 -19.14 -12.47
N ILE A 35 5.79 -19.58 -11.78
CA ILE A 35 5.88 -20.38 -10.56
C ILE A 35 5.22 -21.74 -10.76
N GLU A 36 5.72 -22.73 -10.03
CA GLU A 36 5.08 -24.03 -9.89
C GLU A 36 4.48 -24.10 -8.50
N VAL A 37 3.21 -24.49 -8.41
CA VAL A 37 2.50 -24.62 -7.14
C VAL A 37 2.28 -26.10 -6.85
N PRO A 38 2.54 -26.58 -5.62
CA PRO A 38 2.35 -27.99 -5.26
C PRO A 38 0.94 -28.53 -5.55
N GLU A 39 -0.06 -27.66 -5.51
CA GLU A 39 -1.47 -27.95 -5.75
C GLU A 39 -1.78 -28.18 -7.25
N ALA A 40 -0.91 -27.70 -8.15
CA ALA A 40 -1.03 -27.85 -9.60
C ALA A 40 0.35 -28.11 -10.24
N PRO A 41 0.98 -29.28 -9.97
CA PRO A 41 2.37 -29.53 -10.30
C PRO A 41 2.66 -29.63 -11.81
N ASN A 42 1.62 -29.79 -12.63
CA ASN A 42 1.73 -29.85 -14.10
C ASN A 42 1.24 -28.58 -14.78
N GLU A 43 0.89 -27.53 -14.02
CA GLU A 43 0.35 -26.28 -14.54
C GLU A 43 1.16 -25.10 -14.02
N THR A 44 2.11 -24.62 -14.83
CA THR A 44 2.87 -23.42 -14.51
C THR A 44 1.95 -22.21 -14.41
N GLN A 45 1.98 -21.54 -13.26
CA GLN A 45 1.25 -20.29 -13.02
C GLN A 45 2.15 -19.08 -13.32
N VAL A 46 1.55 -17.95 -13.63
CA VAL A 46 2.27 -16.69 -13.83
C VAL A 46 1.93 -15.73 -12.71
N LEU A 47 2.95 -15.37 -11.92
CA LEU A 47 2.87 -14.35 -10.89
C LEU A 47 3.32 -13.01 -11.46
N PHE A 48 2.43 -12.03 -11.44
CA PHE A 48 2.77 -10.63 -11.63
C PHE A 48 2.87 -9.98 -10.26
N TYR A 49 4.01 -9.39 -9.93
CA TYR A 49 4.23 -8.80 -8.61
C TYR A 49 5.08 -7.55 -8.66
N ARG A 50 5.01 -6.76 -7.60
CA ARG A 50 5.95 -5.69 -7.29
C ARG A 50 6.74 -6.10 -6.06
N ASP A 51 8.01 -5.69 -5.97
CA ASP A 51 8.77 -5.95 -4.75
C ASP A 51 8.03 -5.34 -3.53
N PRO A 52 7.72 -6.14 -2.49
CA PRO A 52 6.92 -5.67 -1.36
C PRO A 52 7.65 -4.63 -0.52
N ILE A 53 8.99 -4.67 -0.46
CA ILE A 53 9.79 -3.67 0.25
C ILE A 53 9.71 -2.34 -0.50
N ASP A 54 9.83 -2.35 -1.83
CA ASP A 54 9.69 -1.12 -2.62
C ASP A 54 8.27 -0.57 -2.58
N CYS A 55 7.24 -1.43 -2.52
CA CYS A 55 5.87 -1.00 -2.26
C CYS A 55 5.74 -0.26 -0.92
N LEU A 56 6.31 -0.79 0.16
CA LEU A 56 6.26 -0.16 1.48
C LEU A 56 7.04 1.16 1.52
N LYS A 57 8.21 1.24 0.87
CA LYS A 57 8.96 2.50 0.72
C LYS A 57 8.16 3.54 -0.04
N PHE A 58 7.51 3.14 -1.13
CA PHE A 58 6.68 4.03 -1.94
C PHE A 58 5.49 4.56 -1.13
N LEU A 59 4.78 3.69 -0.40
CA LEU A 59 3.69 4.09 0.49
C LEU A 59 4.18 5.03 1.60
N ALA A 60 5.34 4.76 2.20
CA ALA A 60 5.92 5.58 3.27
C ALA A 60 6.29 7.00 2.80
N GLN A 61 6.61 7.19 1.52
CA GLN A 61 7.02 8.48 0.94
C GLN A 61 5.88 9.21 0.21
N SER A 62 4.68 8.63 0.18
CA SER A 62 3.56 9.19 -0.58
C SER A 62 3.01 10.45 0.08
N LEU A 63 3.07 11.57 -0.65
CA LEU A 63 2.47 12.85 -0.21
C LEU A 63 0.95 12.75 0.01
N ALA A 64 0.28 11.74 -0.56
CA ALA A 64 -1.14 11.51 -0.34
C ALA A 64 -1.48 11.19 1.12
N PHE A 65 -0.49 10.72 1.91
CA PHE A 65 -0.66 10.38 3.32
C PHE A 65 0.02 11.37 4.26
N ASN A 66 0.46 12.53 3.75
CA ASN A 66 1.14 13.53 4.57
C ASN A 66 0.23 14.00 5.71
N GLY A 67 0.71 13.89 6.95
CA GLY A 67 -0.04 14.19 8.16
C GLY A 67 -0.97 13.06 8.64
N HIS A 68 -1.00 11.92 7.94
CA HIS A 68 -1.86 10.76 8.24
C HIS A 68 -1.04 9.47 8.39
N GLN A 69 0.19 9.61 8.90
CA GLN A 69 1.11 8.50 9.12
C GLN A 69 1.65 8.50 10.54
N ASN A 70 1.67 7.32 11.16
CA ASN A 70 2.21 7.07 12.48
C ASN A 70 3.59 6.40 12.35
N TYR A 71 4.60 6.98 12.99
CA TYR A 71 5.99 6.50 12.94
C TYR A 71 6.48 5.92 14.27
N ALA A 72 5.64 5.91 15.29
CA ALA A 72 5.98 5.38 16.61
C ALA A 72 4.75 4.74 17.25
N PRO A 73 4.95 3.71 18.08
CA PRO A 73 3.87 3.12 18.83
C PRO A 73 3.47 4.04 20.00
N VAL A 74 2.19 4.03 20.35
CA VAL A 74 1.63 4.83 21.46
C VAL A 74 0.70 3.95 22.28
N LYS A 75 0.55 4.22 23.58
CA LYS A 75 -0.46 3.54 24.41
C LYS A 75 -1.47 4.56 24.91
N TYR A 76 -2.75 4.27 24.71
CA TYR A 76 -3.83 5.09 25.21
C TYR A 76 -4.57 4.36 26.33
N PHE A 77 -4.78 5.06 27.43
CA PHE A 77 -5.54 4.59 28.58
C PHE A 77 -6.62 5.62 28.92
N PRO A 78 -7.87 5.19 29.14
CA PRO A 78 -8.98 6.11 29.41
C PRO A 78 -8.98 6.61 30.86
N ASP A 79 -8.29 5.89 31.75
CA ASP A 79 -8.21 6.16 33.18
C ASP A 79 -6.75 6.39 33.61
N LYS A 80 -6.59 6.98 34.79
CA LYS A 80 -5.28 7.19 35.41
C LYS A 80 -4.69 5.91 36.02
N GLU A 81 -5.47 4.85 36.13
CA GLU A 81 -5.02 3.57 36.69
C GLU A 81 -4.22 2.76 35.67
N LEU A 82 -4.28 3.12 34.38
CA LEU A 82 -3.56 2.51 33.26
C LEU A 82 -3.81 1.00 33.13
N LYS A 83 -5.00 0.55 33.55
CA LYS A 83 -5.33 -0.89 33.58
C LYS A 83 -5.90 -1.39 32.26
N ASN A 84 -6.66 -0.55 31.57
CA ASN A 84 -7.39 -0.94 30.37
C ASN A 84 -6.89 -0.10 29.19
N GLN A 85 -6.00 -0.67 28.38
CA GLN A 85 -5.53 -0.04 27.15
C GLN A 85 -6.65 0.00 26.12
N VAL A 86 -6.80 1.14 25.44
CA VAL A 86 -7.68 1.26 24.27
C VAL A 86 -6.92 0.81 23.03
N TYR A 87 -7.58 0.04 22.17
CA TYR A 87 -7.06 -0.37 20.86
C TYR A 87 -7.95 0.20 19.76
N GLY A 88 -7.34 0.67 18.67
CA GLY A 88 -8.08 1.28 17.55
C GLY A 88 -7.24 1.42 16.28
N GLU A 89 -5.93 1.62 16.43
CA GLU A 89 -4.96 1.69 15.34
C GLU A 89 -3.80 0.72 15.56
N LEU A 90 -3.08 0.38 14.50
CA LEU A 90 -1.97 -0.58 14.57
C LEU A 90 -0.83 -0.08 15.46
N ASN A 91 -0.53 1.21 15.45
CA ASN A 91 0.50 1.80 16.32
C ASN A 91 0.11 1.79 17.81
N ILE A 92 -1.16 1.52 18.12
CA ILE A 92 -1.63 1.36 19.50
C ILE A 92 -1.46 -0.09 19.98
N GLY A 93 -1.26 -1.05 19.07
CA GLY A 93 -1.13 -2.46 19.42
C GLY A 93 0.19 -2.79 20.12
N ASP A 94 0.15 -3.72 21.08
CA ASP A 94 1.33 -4.22 21.80
C ASP A 94 2.40 -4.82 20.86
N THR A 95 1.97 -5.38 19.73
CA THR A 95 2.88 -5.93 18.72
C THR A 95 3.84 -4.87 18.18
N TRP A 96 3.37 -3.65 17.88
CA TRP A 96 4.25 -2.59 17.40
C TRP A 96 5.21 -2.15 18.50
N HIS A 97 4.73 -1.99 19.75
CA HIS A 97 5.59 -1.71 20.91
C HIS A 97 6.72 -2.73 21.04
N TYR A 98 6.40 -4.01 20.94
CA TYR A 98 7.40 -5.09 20.99
C TYR A 98 8.44 -4.96 19.88
N TYR A 99 8.03 -4.89 18.61
CA TYR A 99 9.00 -4.81 17.51
C TYR A 99 9.81 -3.51 17.55
N GLN A 100 9.22 -2.40 17.96
CA GLN A 100 9.94 -1.13 18.09
C GLN A 100 10.98 -1.18 19.22
N SER A 101 10.75 -1.98 20.28
CA SER A 101 11.68 -2.11 21.41
C SER A 101 12.95 -2.91 21.09
N ILE A 102 12.96 -3.67 20.00
CA ILE A 102 14.08 -4.56 19.63
C ILE A 102 14.86 -4.08 18.40
N ILE A 103 14.45 -2.96 17.79
CA ILE A 103 15.16 -2.29 16.70
C ILE A 103 15.93 -1.06 17.21
N GLY A 104 16.78 -0.49 16.36
CA GLY A 104 17.64 0.65 16.71
C GLY A 104 16.87 1.94 16.98
N PRO A 105 17.46 2.90 17.71
CA PRO A 105 16.83 4.18 18.06
C PRO A 105 16.50 5.08 16.85
N GLU A 106 17.21 4.89 15.73
CA GLU A 106 17.00 5.62 14.47
C GLU A 106 16.14 4.83 13.47
N GLU A 107 15.53 3.74 13.91
CA GLU A 107 14.72 2.85 13.08
C GLU A 107 13.25 2.93 13.50
N THR A 108 12.34 2.83 12.53
CA THR A 108 10.89 2.77 12.77
C THR A 108 10.33 1.49 12.17
N VAL A 109 9.43 0.83 12.90
CA VAL A 109 8.68 -0.29 12.36
C VAL A 109 7.70 0.23 11.31
N ASN A 110 7.70 -0.40 10.13
CA ASN A 110 6.70 -0.19 9.08
C ASN A 110 5.92 -1.50 8.88
N PRO A 111 4.76 -1.67 9.55
CA PRO A 111 4.00 -2.92 9.43
C PRO A 111 3.43 -3.10 8.02
N ALA A 112 3.61 -4.28 7.43
CA ALA A 112 2.96 -4.65 6.19
C ALA A 112 1.57 -5.26 6.48
N ILE A 113 0.55 -4.78 5.78
CA ILE A 113 -0.79 -5.36 5.76
C ILE A 113 -0.96 -6.03 4.40
N LEU A 114 -1.24 -7.33 4.39
CA LEU A 114 -1.53 -8.09 3.19
C LEU A 114 -3.01 -8.51 3.20
N ALA A 115 -3.69 -8.29 2.09
CA ALA A 115 -5.06 -8.74 1.88
C ALA A 115 -5.17 -9.45 0.54
N SER A 116 -5.99 -10.48 0.44
CA SER A 116 -6.26 -11.17 -0.81
C SER A 116 -7.76 -11.27 -1.02
N ASP A 117 -8.21 -11.04 -2.25
CA ASP A 117 -9.55 -11.40 -2.68
C ASP A 117 -9.46 -12.37 -3.87
N GLY A 118 -10.49 -13.18 -4.05
CA GLY A 118 -10.64 -14.02 -5.24
C GLY A 118 -11.55 -13.29 -6.21
N THR A 119 -11.03 -12.92 -7.39
CA THR A 119 -11.82 -12.22 -8.41
C THR A 119 -12.05 -13.11 -9.62
N HIS A 120 -13.30 -13.19 -10.05
CA HIS A 120 -13.66 -13.82 -11.32
C HIS A 120 -13.48 -12.78 -12.44
N VAL A 121 -12.62 -13.08 -13.41
CA VAL A 121 -12.23 -12.08 -14.43
C VAL A 121 -13.20 -12.04 -15.60
N THR A 122 -13.95 -13.11 -15.88
CA THR A 122 -15.04 -13.07 -16.88
C THR A 122 -16.23 -13.97 -16.51
N ASN A 123 -17.44 -13.50 -16.81
CA ASN A 123 -18.66 -14.33 -16.75
C ASN A 123 -18.99 -15.00 -18.11
N PHE A 124 -18.29 -14.66 -19.19
CA PHE A 124 -18.76 -14.99 -20.54
C PHE A 124 -17.72 -15.58 -21.51
N SER A 125 -16.41 -15.65 -21.22
CA SER A 125 -15.46 -16.35 -22.10
C SER A 125 -14.15 -16.64 -21.37
N GLY A 126 -14.00 -17.87 -20.88
CA GLY A 126 -12.80 -18.36 -20.19
C GLY A 126 -12.87 -18.11 -18.69
N ASP A 127 -13.02 -19.18 -17.92
CA ASP A 127 -13.19 -19.23 -16.46
C ASP A 127 -11.90 -18.81 -15.71
N GLY A 128 -11.29 -17.70 -16.14
CA GLY A 128 -10.08 -17.15 -15.57
C GLY A 128 -10.39 -16.51 -14.22
N LYS A 129 -9.73 -17.01 -13.18
CA LYS A 129 -9.73 -16.42 -11.84
C LYS A 129 -8.39 -15.75 -11.61
N VAL A 130 -8.43 -14.54 -11.04
CA VAL A 130 -7.22 -13.87 -10.57
C VAL A 130 -7.36 -13.70 -9.06
N HIS A 131 -6.27 -14.03 -8.39
CA HIS A 131 -6.15 -13.96 -6.93
C HIS A 131 -5.13 -12.86 -6.61
N PRO A 132 -5.53 -11.57 -6.64
CA PRO A 132 -4.61 -10.53 -6.25
C PRO A 132 -4.29 -10.62 -4.76
N VAL A 133 -3.08 -10.15 -4.45
CA VAL A 133 -2.65 -9.85 -3.09
C VAL A 133 -2.32 -8.37 -3.06
N TYR A 134 -3.07 -7.63 -2.26
CA TYR A 134 -2.87 -6.21 -2.00
C TYR A 134 -1.94 -6.03 -0.82
N ILE A 135 -1.15 -4.96 -0.86
CA ILE A 135 -0.27 -4.54 0.23
C ILE A 135 -0.60 -3.10 0.64
N SER A 136 -0.66 -2.86 1.94
CA SER A 136 -0.72 -1.53 2.54
C SER A 136 0.27 -1.44 3.70
N SER A 137 0.57 -0.22 4.14
CA SER A 137 1.32 0.02 5.37
C SER A 137 0.38 0.23 6.55
N GLY A 138 0.76 -0.30 7.71
CA GLY A 138 0.13 -0.03 8.99
C GLY A 138 0.49 1.33 9.59
N GLN A 139 1.46 2.05 8.99
CA GLN A 139 1.75 3.44 9.35
C GLN A 139 0.64 4.38 8.90
N ILE A 140 -0.07 4.05 7.83
CA ILE A 140 -1.18 4.87 7.31
C ILE A 140 -2.39 4.70 8.23
N GLU A 141 -3.03 5.80 8.61
CA GLU A 141 -4.27 5.81 9.41
C GLU A 141 -5.38 4.97 8.75
N ALA A 142 -6.15 4.24 9.56
CA ALA A 142 -7.18 3.34 9.06
C ALA A 142 -8.25 4.07 8.24
N ASP A 143 -8.62 5.28 8.64
CA ASP A 143 -9.66 6.06 7.97
C ASP A 143 -9.28 6.48 6.54
N LEU A 144 -7.99 6.66 6.25
CA LEU A 144 -7.51 6.87 4.87
C LEU A 144 -7.32 5.55 4.13
N ARG A 145 -6.83 4.52 4.82
CA ARG A 145 -6.59 3.20 4.23
C ARG A 145 -7.89 2.51 3.80
N ASN A 146 -8.97 2.70 4.55
CA ASN A 146 -10.23 1.97 4.39
C ASN A 146 -11.28 2.73 3.56
N GLN A 147 -10.88 3.76 2.80
CA GLN A 147 -11.82 4.47 1.94
C GLN A 147 -12.16 3.62 0.71
N PRO A 148 -13.45 3.41 0.41
CA PRO A 148 -13.84 2.90 -0.91
C PRO A 148 -13.48 3.95 -1.96
N ASN A 149 -12.89 3.49 -3.07
CA ASN A 149 -12.63 4.33 -4.25
C ASN A 149 -13.92 4.75 -4.95
#